data_AF-A0A858AT49-F1
#
_entry.id   AF-A0A858AT49-F1
#
_cell.length_a   1.000
_cell.length_b   1.000
_cell.length_c   1.000
_cell.angle_alpha   90.00
_cell.angle_beta   90.00
_cell.angle_gamma   90.00
#
_symmetry.space_group_name_H-M   'P 1'
#
loop_
_entity.id
_entity.type
_entity.pdbx_description
1 polymer ?
#
loop_
_entity_poly.entity_id
_entity_poly.type
_entity_poly.pdbx_seq_one_letter_code
_entity_poly.pdbx_strand_id
1 'polypeptide(L)' 'MKEQCQNKDCNNDLNFMDKKRLYIYDENIEDEIAIYVCDECYNKNKAEENNIDWEHSVE' A
#
# COMPACT_ATOMS: atom_id res chain seq x y z
N MET A 1 -15.39 -12.29 -11.23
CA MET A 1 -15.07 -12.33 -9.79
C MET A 1 -14.60 -10.95 -9.42
N LYS A 2 -15.17 -10.31 -8.38
CA LYS A 2 -14.59 -9.08 -7.85
C LYS A 2 -13.43 -9.47 -6.94
N GLU A 3 -12.21 -9.05 -7.28
CA GLU A 3 -11.04 -9.18 -6.41
C GLU A 3 -11.13 -8.07 -5.35
N GLN A 4 -10.83 -8.41 -4.12
CA GLN A 4 -10.89 -7.49 -2.98
C GLN A 4 -9.49 -7.02 -2.60
N CYS A 5 -9.40 -5.85 -1.98
CA CYS A 5 -8.15 -5.32 -1.44
C CYS A 5 -7.49 -6.39 -0.56
N GLN A 6 -6.20 -6.66 -0.78
CA GLN A 6 -5.43 -7.64 -0.01
C GLN A 6 -4.80 -7.01 1.24
N ASN A 7 -5.06 -5.72 1.49
CA ASN A 7 -4.66 -5.10 2.74
C ASN A 7 -5.51 -5.65 3.89
N LYS A 8 -4.88 -6.12 4.96
CA LYS A 8 -5.54 -6.79 6.10
C LYS A 8 -6.61 -5.92 6.75
N ASP A 9 -6.47 -4.60 6.68
CA ASP A 9 -7.39 -3.61 7.27
C ASP A 9 -8.39 -3.02 6.27
N CYS A 10 -8.54 -3.59 5.06
CA CYS A 10 -9.42 -3.05 4.03
C CYS A 10 -10.21 -4.13 3.31
N ASN A 11 -11.54 -3.95 3.21
CA ASN A 11 -12.45 -4.84 2.49
C ASN A 11 -13.01 -4.22 1.19
N ASN A 12 -12.40 -3.14 0.70
CA ASN A 12 -12.86 -2.46 -0.51
C ASN A 12 -12.61 -3.31 -1.76
N ASP A 13 -13.43 -3.10 -2.79
CA ASP A 13 -13.25 -3.70 -4.11
C ASP A 13 -11.93 -3.20 -4.75
N LEU A 14 -11.18 -4.10 -5.39
CA LEU A 14 -10.03 -3.71 -6.21
C LEU A 14 -10.49 -3.04 -7.49
N ASN A 15 -9.75 -2.02 -7.89
CA ASN A 15 -9.88 -1.44 -9.21
C ASN A 15 -9.27 -2.40 -10.24
N PHE A 16 -10.10 -3.08 -11.01
CA PHE A 16 -9.66 -4.05 -12.01
C PHE A 16 -8.93 -3.42 -13.20
N MET A 17 -9.27 -2.17 -13.52
CA MET A 17 -8.71 -1.46 -14.67
C MET A 17 -7.30 -0.92 -14.36
N ASP A 18 -7.01 -0.69 -13.07
CA ASP A 18 -5.73 -0.14 -12.60
C ASP A 18 -5.36 -0.78 -11.26
N LYS A 19 -4.83 -2.00 -11.31
CA LYS A 19 -4.44 -2.75 -10.11
C LYS A 19 -3.21 -2.11 -9.47
N LYS A 20 -3.39 -1.43 -8.34
CA LYS A 20 -2.30 -0.90 -7.52
C LYS A 20 -1.69 -2.00 -6.65
N ARG A 21 -0.40 -1.88 -6.37
CA ARG A 21 0.35 -2.81 -5.50
C ARG A 21 1.17 -2.06 -4.46
N LEU A 22 1.26 -2.64 -3.26
CA LEU A 22 2.16 -2.21 -2.19
C LEU A 22 3.11 -3.35 -1.86
N TYR A 23 4.35 -3.01 -1.52
CA TYR A 23 5.33 -3.96 -1.02
C TYR A 23 5.27 -3.94 0.50
N ILE A 24 4.97 -5.08 1.11
CA ILE A 24 4.89 -5.23 2.56
C ILE A 24 5.88 -6.30 2.96
N TYR A 25 6.69 -6.00 3.97
CA TYR A 25 7.60 -6.97 4.55
C TYR A 25 6.83 -8.10 5.26
N ASP A 26 7.13 -9.35 4.89
CA ASP A 26 6.56 -10.55 5.51
C ASP A 26 7.65 -11.27 6.32
N GLU A 27 7.48 -11.28 7.65
CA GLU A 27 8.43 -11.87 8.60
C GLU A 27 8.58 -13.39 8.45
N ASN A 28 7.62 -14.10 7.82
CA ASN A 28 7.72 -15.55 7.66
C ASN A 28 8.72 -15.97 6.58
N ILE A 29 8.92 -15.10 5.59
CA ILE A 29 9.86 -15.32 4.48
C ILE A 29 11.04 -14.33 4.51
N GLU A 30 11.05 -13.43 5.49
CA GLU A 30 12.05 -12.37 5.69
C GLU A 30 12.25 -11.48 4.45
N ASP A 31 11.20 -11.26 3.66
CA ASP A 31 11.25 -10.56 2.36
C ASP A 31 9.99 -9.71 2.11
N GLU A 32 10.06 -8.80 1.13
CA GLU A 32 8.94 -7.95 0.74
C GLU A 32 8.04 -8.63 -0.30
N ILE A 33 6.74 -8.74 0.03
CA ILE A 33 5.72 -9.26 -0.89
C ILE A 33 4.89 -8.14 -1.49
N ALA A 34 4.63 -8.24 -2.79
CA ALA A 34 3.70 -7.35 -3.47
C ALA A 34 2.26 -7.79 -3.22
N ILE A 35 1.47 -6.97 -2.53
CA ILE A 35 0.03 -7.17 -2.36
C ILE A 35 -0.76 -6.19 -3.24
N TYR A 36 -1.90 -6.62 -3.74
CA TYR A 36 -2.81 -5.77 -4.51
C TYR A 36 -3.76 -5.01 -3.60
N VAL A 37 -3.84 -3.70 -3.76
CA VAL A 37 -4.65 -2.85 -2.90
C VAL A 37 -5.57 -1.93 -3.71
N CYS A 38 -6.65 -1.49 -3.08
CA CYS A 38 -7.54 -0.48 -3.65
C CYS A 38 -6.84 0.89 -3.72
N ASP A 39 -7.40 1.80 -4.51
CA ASP A 39 -6.85 3.15 -4.71
C ASP A 39 -6.72 3.93 -3.39
N GLU A 40 -7.66 3.73 -2.46
CA GLU A 40 -7.63 4.37 -1.15
C GLU A 40 -6.44 3.92 -0.30
N CYS A 41 -6.21 2.61 -0.19
CA CYS A 41 -5.07 2.07 0.55
C CYS A 41 -3.74 2.46 -0.10
N TYR A 42 -3.68 2.45 -1.43
CA TYR A 42 -2.49 2.88 -2.16
C TYR A 42 -2.16 4.36 -1.88
N ASN A 43 -3.16 5.24 -1.96
CA ASN A 43 -2.98 6.66 -1.72
C ASN A 43 -2.63 6.95 -0.25
N LYS A 44 -3.24 6.24 0.70
CA LYS A 44 -2.92 6.39 2.12
C LYS A 44 -1.47 6.01 2.40
N ASN A 45 -1.02 4.85 1.91
CA ASN A 45 0.35 4.40 2.10
C ASN A 45 1.35 5.37 1.45
N LYS A 46 1.05 5.85 0.22
CA LYS A 46 1.85 6.90 -0.41
C LYS A 46 1.84 8.21 0.38
N ALA A 47 0.73 8.61 0.97
CA ALA A 47 0.67 9.81 1.78
C ALA A 47 1.52 9.65 3.05
N GLU A 48 1.51 8.48 3.69
CA GLU A 48 2.37 8.15 4.83
C GLU A 48 3.85 8.15 4.45
N GLU A 49 4.23 7.58 3.29
CA GLU A 49 5.60 7.64 2.77
C GLU A 49 6.04 9.04 2.34
N ASN A 50 5.12 9.85 1.80
CA ASN A 50 5.42 11.24 1.42
C ASN A 50 5.36 12.20 2.62
N ASN A 51 4.90 11.75 3.78
CA ASN A 51 4.97 12.51 5.03
C ASN A 51 6.33 12.31 5.73
N ILE A 52 7.39 12.14 4.92
CA ILE A 52 8.75 12.40 5.38
C ILE A 52 8.83 13.91 5.60
N ASP A 53 8.89 14.26 6.87
CA ASP A 53 9.02 15.61 7.40
C ASP A 53 10.28 16.28 6.84
N TRP A 54 10.14 16.91 5.68
CA TRP A 54 11.19 17.68 5.03
C TRP A 54 11.52 18.96 5.81
N GLU A 55 10.74 19.32 6.84
CA GLU A 55 11.08 20.43 7.75
C GLU A 55 12.33 20.15 8.59
N HIS A 56 12.81 18.89 8.65
CA HIS A 56 14.04 18.51 9.35
C HIS A 56 15.26 18.29 8.42
N SER A 57 15.13 18.57 7.11
CA SER A 57 16.23 18.37 6.14
C SER A 57 17.04 19.64 5.82
N VAL A 58 16.90 20.70 6.61
CA VAL A 58 17.76 21.89 6.53
C VAL A 58 18.32 22.21 7.91
N GLU A 59 19.45 21.60 8.24
CA GLU A 59 20.49 22.21 9.09
C GLU A 59 21.72 22.53 8.22
#